data_AF-A0A9D2PVX0-F1
#
_entry.id   AF-A0A9D2PVX0-F1
#
_cell.length_a   1.000
_cell.length_b   1.000
_cell.length_c   1.000
_cell.angle_alpha   90.00
_cell.angle_beta   90.00
_cell.angle_gamma   90.00
#
_symmetry.space_group_name_H-M   'P 1'
#
loop_
_entity.id
_entity.type
_entity.pdbx_description
1 polymer ?
#
loop_
_entity_poly.entity_id
_entity_poly.type
_entity_poly.pdbx_seq_one_letter_code
_entity_poly.pdbx_strand_id
1 'polypeptide(L)'
;MANMENTTIWKQIQQGLRETERLIGRKEYNMAMIKARQTLEFMVRCMAEKACVVEGDLSDTIDQLYEGRWISRTTKDHYHNIRILGNKAVHEGDDTAYDANQAYQLLAQEVGAFADEYGSRGGGRQPQRRQPVRTSSARRASASRPSGGKKKRKKGPAAYYVLRILVPVLAVVLLILVIRTMLSGGEDNPQTTTAAVTEAQTSEEPSTQAQPDVTETAAEAGTYVVTGDGVNVRSEPSTQGSVLVQLSQGAVVEYVRRYNNDWTVINYDGQEAYISSQYISRQDGTGGEGQETAAPEEGQDQSQE
;
A
#
# COMPACT_ATOMS: atom_id res chain seq x y z
N MET A 1 -32.35 6.49 -8.18
CA MET A 1 -31.56 6.45 -6.94
C MET A 1 -30.11 6.88 -7.16
N ALA A 2 -29.44 6.44 -8.23
CA ALA A 2 -28.05 6.82 -8.56
C ALA A 2 -27.69 8.34 -8.57
N ASN A 3 -28.64 9.25 -8.83
CA ASN A 3 -28.33 10.68 -8.84
C ASN A 3 -28.18 11.28 -7.42
N MET A 4 -28.89 10.70 -6.44
CA MET A 4 -28.79 11.12 -5.04
C MET A 4 -27.47 10.66 -4.42
N GLU A 5 -27.06 9.42 -4.69
CA GLU A 5 -25.77 8.85 -4.24
C GLU A 5 -24.57 9.63 -4.79
N ASN A 6 -24.54 9.93 -6.09
CA ASN A 6 -23.46 10.74 -6.67
C ASN A 6 -23.39 12.16 -6.07
N THR A 7 -24.54 12.75 -5.77
CA THR A 7 -24.60 14.07 -5.11
C THR A 7 -24.05 13.98 -3.68
N THR A 8 -24.32 12.89 -2.96
CA THR A 8 -23.79 12.63 -1.61
C THR A 8 -22.29 12.40 -1.63
N ILE A 9 -21.78 11.59 -2.56
CA ILE A 9 -20.34 11.33 -2.76
C ILE A 9 -19.60 12.64 -3.01
N TRP A 10 -20.12 13.47 -3.92
CA TRP A 10 -19.54 14.77 -4.23
C TRP A 10 -19.50 15.69 -3.01
N LYS A 11 -20.58 15.77 -2.25
CA LYS A 11 -20.62 16.56 -1.00
C LYS A 11 -19.57 16.10 0.01
N GLN A 12 -19.37 14.80 0.14
CA GLN A 12 -18.39 14.22 1.06
C GLN A 12 -16.95 14.54 0.65
N ILE A 13 -16.65 14.47 -0.65
CA ILE A 13 -15.34 14.88 -1.19
C ILE A 13 -15.09 16.37 -0.95
N GLN A 14 -16.09 17.22 -1.24
CA GLN A 14 -15.99 18.65 -0.97
C GLN A 14 -15.86 18.99 0.51
N GLN A 15 -16.44 18.17 1.39
CA GLN A 15 -16.27 18.31 2.83
C GLN A 15 -14.85 17.93 3.27
N GLY A 16 -14.29 16.84 2.72
CA GLY A 16 -12.91 16.44 2.98
C GLY A 16 -11.89 17.52 2.59
N LEU A 17 -12.07 18.15 1.43
CA LEU A 17 -11.21 19.25 0.98
C LEU A 17 -11.31 20.48 1.90
N ARG A 18 -12.53 20.90 2.26
CA ARG A 18 -12.74 22.03 3.18
C ARG A 18 -12.18 21.79 4.57
N GLU A 19 -12.28 20.55 5.06
CA GLU A 19 -11.69 20.18 6.35
C GLU A 19 -10.16 20.25 6.28
N THR A 20 -9.57 19.75 5.19
CA THR A 20 -8.12 19.85 4.95
C THR A 20 -7.65 21.31 4.96
N GLU A 21 -8.37 22.21 4.29
CA GLU A 21 -8.08 23.65 4.31
C GLU A 21 -8.18 24.25 5.71
N ARG A 22 -9.20 23.85 6.47
CA ARG A 22 -9.40 24.29 7.85
C ARG A 22 -8.23 23.88 8.76
N LEU A 23 -7.75 22.66 8.60
CA LEU A 23 -6.59 22.13 9.35
C LEU A 23 -5.32 22.91 9.01
N ILE A 24 -5.09 23.23 7.74
CA ILE A 24 -3.98 24.11 7.31
C ILE A 24 -4.08 25.49 7.96
N GLY A 25 -5.28 26.08 8.00
CA GLY A 25 -5.51 27.38 8.65
C GLY A 25 -5.26 27.36 10.15
N ARG A 26 -5.47 26.20 10.80
CA ARG A 26 -5.17 25.96 12.21
C ARG A 26 -3.71 25.59 12.48
N LYS A 27 -2.90 25.44 11.44
CA LYS A 27 -1.51 24.96 11.49
C LYS A 27 -1.39 23.51 11.99
N GLU A 28 -2.45 22.71 11.83
CA GLU A 28 -2.44 21.28 12.10
C GLU A 28 -2.04 20.55 10.80
N TYR A 29 -0.76 20.66 10.40
CA TYR A 29 -0.29 20.26 9.07
C TYR A 29 -0.24 18.74 8.89
N ASN A 30 0.17 18.01 9.93
CA ASN A 30 0.16 16.55 9.97
C ASN A 30 -1.26 16.02 9.73
N MET A 31 -2.23 16.54 10.50
CA MET A 31 -3.63 16.16 10.36
C MET A 31 -4.19 16.54 8.99
N ALA A 32 -3.78 17.69 8.42
CA ALA A 32 -4.17 18.09 7.07
C ALA A 32 -3.69 17.08 6.01
N MET A 33 -2.43 16.62 6.08
CA MET A 33 -1.90 15.61 5.15
C MET A 33 -2.62 14.27 5.29
N ILE A 34 -2.89 13.82 6.52
CA ILE A 34 -3.67 12.61 6.79
C ILE A 34 -5.07 12.74 6.20
N LYS A 35 -5.73 13.88 6.42
CA LYS A 35 -7.08 14.14 5.92
C LYS A 35 -7.12 14.22 4.39
N ALA A 36 -6.08 14.77 3.77
CA ALA A 36 -5.95 14.81 2.33
C ALA A 36 -5.88 13.40 1.73
N ARG A 37 -5.06 12.52 2.33
CA ARG A 37 -4.97 11.11 1.94
C ARG A 37 -6.29 10.36 2.11
N GLN A 38 -7.00 10.56 3.21
CA GLN A 38 -8.32 9.93 3.42
C GLN A 38 -9.34 10.36 2.35
N THR A 39 -9.32 11.65 1.98
CA THR A 39 -10.22 12.17 0.95
C THR A 39 -9.89 11.56 -0.42
N LEU A 40 -8.59 11.42 -0.73
CA LEU A 40 -8.13 10.71 -1.92
C LEU A 40 -8.57 9.24 -1.93
N GLU A 41 -8.38 8.51 -0.82
CA GLU A 41 -8.79 7.10 -0.69
C GLU A 41 -10.28 6.93 -1.01
N PHE A 42 -11.12 7.83 -0.50
CA PHE A 42 -12.54 7.84 -0.81
C PHE A 42 -12.82 8.08 -2.30
N MET A 43 -12.16 9.07 -2.92
CA MET A 43 -12.28 9.33 -4.37
C MET A 43 -11.87 8.11 -5.22
N VAL A 44 -10.76 7.47 -4.85
CA VAL A 44 -10.23 6.29 -5.56
C VAL A 44 -11.17 5.10 -5.43
N ARG A 45 -11.69 4.81 -4.23
CA ARG A 45 -12.69 3.75 -4.02
C ARG A 45 -13.94 3.95 -4.87
N CYS A 46 -14.48 5.17 -4.89
CA CYS A 46 -15.61 5.54 -5.75
C CYS A 46 -15.35 5.27 -7.24
N MET A 47 -14.12 5.47 -7.74
CA MET A 47 -13.77 5.13 -9.12
C MET A 47 -13.54 3.64 -9.32
N ALA A 48 -12.91 2.96 -8.36
CA ALA A 48 -12.65 1.52 -8.40
C ALA A 48 -13.95 0.71 -8.47
N GLU A 49 -14.96 1.09 -7.68
CA GLU A 49 -16.30 0.50 -7.71
C GLU A 49 -16.95 0.62 -9.09
N LYS A 50 -16.86 1.81 -9.72
CA LYS A 50 -17.39 2.04 -11.09
C LYS A 50 -16.62 1.29 -12.16
N ALA A 51 -15.32 1.11 -11.95
CA ALA A 51 -14.43 0.41 -12.87
C ALA A 51 -14.47 -1.11 -12.69
N CYS A 52 -15.16 -1.63 -11.67
CA CYS A 52 -15.15 -3.03 -11.25
C CYS A 52 -13.73 -3.58 -11.08
N VAL A 53 -12.84 -2.75 -10.52
CA VAL A 53 -11.44 -3.10 -10.26
C VAL A 53 -11.37 -3.87 -8.94
N VAL A 54 -10.50 -4.87 -8.86
CA VAL A 54 -10.29 -5.63 -7.61
C VAL A 54 -9.63 -4.71 -6.60
N GLU A 55 -10.30 -4.49 -5.45
CA GLU A 55 -9.77 -3.67 -4.37
C GLU A 55 -8.52 -4.34 -3.77
N GLY A 56 -7.39 -3.66 -3.89
CA GLY A 56 -6.11 -4.03 -3.29
C GLY A 56 -5.63 -2.93 -2.36
N ASP A 57 -4.31 -2.78 -2.22
CA ASP A 57 -3.77 -1.60 -1.55
C ASP A 57 -4.09 -0.32 -2.36
N LEU A 58 -3.96 0.85 -1.76
CA LEU A 58 -4.27 2.10 -2.44
C LEU A 58 -3.37 2.32 -3.67
N SER A 59 -2.12 1.85 -3.64
CA SER A 59 -1.14 2.02 -4.71
C SER A 59 -1.54 1.22 -5.95
N ASP A 60 -1.86 -0.05 -5.75
CA ASP A 60 -2.34 -1.01 -6.74
C ASP A 60 -3.64 -0.53 -7.37
N THR A 61 -4.55 0.01 -6.56
CA THR A 61 -5.83 0.51 -7.05
C THR A 61 -5.62 1.73 -7.97
N ILE A 62 -4.74 2.66 -7.59
CA ILE A 62 -4.36 3.81 -8.44
C ILE A 62 -3.74 3.33 -9.76
N ASP A 63 -2.88 2.31 -9.69
CA ASP A 63 -2.18 1.77 -10.85
C ASP A 63 -3.13 1.03 -11.80
N GLN A 64 -4.05 0.23 -11.27
CA GLN A 64 -5.11 -0.42 -12.04
C GLN A 64 -6.04 0.60 -12.71
N LEU A 65 -6.41 1.68 -12.02
CA LEU A 65 -7.20 2.77 -12.62
C LEU A 65 -6.44 3.44 -13.78
N TYR A 66 -5.13 3.63 -13.66
CA TYR A 66 -4.30 4.19 -14.73
C TYR A 66 -4.17 3.24 -15.92
N GLU A 67 -3.90 1.96 -15.68
CA GLU A 67 -3.79 0.93 -16.72
C GLU A 67 -5.11 0.75 -17.47
N GLY A 68 -6.22 0.77 -16.73
CA GLY A 68 -7.59 0.76 -17.26
C GLY A 68 -8.00 2.05 -17.97
N ARG A 69 -7.15 3.08 -17.98
CA ARG A 69 -7.39 4.42 -18.55
C ARG A 69 -8.59 5.16 -17.97
N TRP A 70 -8.91 4.87 -16.71
CA TRP A 70 -9.89 5.62 -15.92
C TRP A 70 -9.32 6.94 -15.42
N ILE A 71 -8.01 7.00 -15.22
CA ILE A 71 -7.30 8.22 -14.82
C ILE A 71 -6.14 8.53 -15.75
N SER A 72 -5.77 9.81 -15.81
CA SER A 72 -4.61 10.27 -16.58
C SER A 72 -3.28 9.94 -15.86
N ARG A 73 -2.15 10.03 -16.58
CA ARG A 73 -0.82 9.89 -15.95
C ARG A 73 -0.59 10.96 -14.89
N THR A 74 -0.98 12.19 -15.19
CA THR A 74 -0.88 13.32 -14.28
C THR A 74 -1.66 13.08 -12.99
N THR A 75 -2.90 12.60 -13.12
CA THR A 75 -3.75 12.22 -11.98
C THR A 75 -3.12 11.10 -11.14
N LYS A 76 -2.58 10.06 -11.79
CA LYS A 76 -1.84 8.99 -11.11
C LYS A 76 -0.67 9.56 -10.29
N ASP A 77 0.14 10.44 -10.88
CA ASP A 77 1.29 11.03 -10.20
C ASP A 77 0.85 11.89 -9.00
N HIS A 78 -0.22 12.66 -9.16
CA HIS A 78 -0.81 13.45 -8.07
C HIS A 78 -1.35 12.56 -6.94
N TYR A 79 -2.02 11.46 -7.27
CA TYR A 79 -2.54 10.52 -6.28
C TYR A 79 -1.42 9.85 -5.49
N HIS A 80 -0.37 9.39 -6.16
CA HIS A 80 0.80 8.83 -5.47
C HIS A 80 1.50 9.87 -4.59
N ASN A 81 1.62 11.13 -5.03
CA ASN A 81 2.19 12.19 -4.20
C ASN A 81 1.37 12.44 -2.93
N ILE A 82 0.05 12.60 -3.04
CA ILE A 82 -0.82 12.80 -1.85
C ILE A 82 -0.74 11.58 -0.92
N ARG A 83 -0.74 10.36 -1.46
CA ARG A 83 -0.56 9.13 -0.69
C ARG A 83 0.75 9.13 0.08
N ILE A 84 1.87 9.48 -0.57
CA ILE A 84 3.20 9.52 0.04
C ILE A 84 3.24 10.57 1.15
N LEU A 85 2.76 11.78 0.91
CA LEU A 85 2.70 12.85 1.91
C LEU A 85 1.83 12.46 3.12
N GLY A 86 0.68 11.81 2.88
CA GLY A 86 -0.15 11.28 3.95
C GLY A 86 0.52 10.16 4.73
N ASN A 87 1.22 9.22 4.07
CA ASN A 87 2.00 8.18 4.76
C ASN A 87 3.10 8.79 5.63
N LYS A 88 3.80 9.80 5.10
CA LYS A 88 4.84 10.54 5.81
C LYS A 88 4.30 11.17 7.09
N ALA A 89 3.13 11.83 7.00
CA ALA A 89 2.45 12.37 8.17
C ALA A 89 2.07 11.28 9.19
N VAL A 90 1.49 10.15 8.76
CA VAL A 90 1.06 9.07 9.68
C VAL A 90 2.24 8.38 10.37
N HIS A 91 3.31 8.09 9.64
CA HIS A 91 4.36 7.19 10.11
C HIS A 91 5.61 7.92 10.59
N GLU A 92 5.95 9.05 9.98
CA GLU A 92 7.12 9.85 10.34
C GLU A 92 6.73 11.05 11.22
N GLY A 93 5.43 11.27 11.45
CA GLY A 93 4.94 12.40 12.25
C GLY A 93 5.18 13.75 11.56
N ASP A 94 5.36 13.77 10.24
CA ASP A 94 5.67 15.00 9.51
C ASP A 94 4.56 16.04 9.68
N ASP A 95 4.93 17.24 10.11
CA ASP A 95 4.05 18.38 10.36
C ASP A 95 4.51 19.61 9.56
N THR A 96 5.19 19.37 8.44
CA THR A 96 5.74 20.46 7.63
C THR A 96 4.64 21.19 6.86
N ALA A 97 4.60 22.52 7.01
CA ALA A 97 3.64 23.37 6.30
C ALA A 97 3.74 23.27 4.77
N TYR A 98 4.96 23.11 4.23
CA TYR A 98 5.20 22.94 2.79
C TYR A 98 4.51 21.67 2.26
N ASP A 99 4.76 20.53 2.90
CA ASP A 99 4.20 19.22 2.51
C ASP A 99 2.67 19.20 2.65
N ALA A 100 2.12 19.82 3.71
CA ALA A 100 0.67 19.96 3.86
C ALA A 100 0.02 20.85 2.80
N ASN A 101 0.64 21.99 2.47
CA ASN A 101 0.15 22.84 1.39
C ASN A 101 0.25 22.16 0.03
N GLN A 102 1.30 21.36 -0.20
CA GLN A 102 1.44 20.57 -1.42
C GLN A 102 0.34 19.50 -1.52
N ALA A 103 0.09 18.75 -0.44
CA ALA A 103 -0.98 17.76 -0.40
C ALA A 103 -2.35 18.39 -0.69
N TYR A 104 -2.65 19.54 -0.09
CA TYR A 104 -3.89 20.27 -0.33
C TYR A 104 -4.02 20.78 -1.77
N GLN A 105 -2.96 21.37 -2.34
CA GLN A 105 -2.99 21.87 -3.71
C GLN A 105 -3.24 20.77 -4.73
N LEU A 106 -2.57 19.62 -4.56
CA LEU A 106 -2.78 18.44 -5.41
C LEU A 106 -4.21 17.91 -5.25
N LEU A 107 -4.69 17.79 -4.01
CA LEU A 107 -6.05 17.33 -3.75
C LEU A 107 -7.09 18.29 -4.37
N ALA A 108 -6.92 19.60 -4.24
CA ALA A 108 -7.83 20.60 -4.80
C ALA A 108 -7.92 20.49 -6.33
N GLN A 109 -6.77 20.28 -7.01
CA GLN A 109 -6.73 20.07 -8.46
C GLN A 109 -7.52 18.82 -8.86
N GLU A 110 -7.31 17.72 -8.15
CA GLU A 110 -7.94 16.45 -8.46
C GLU A 110 -9.43 16.41 -8.12
N VAL A 111 -9.86 17.07 -7.04
CA VAL A 111 -11.29 17.26 -6.74
C VAL A 111 -11.98 18.05 -7.84
N GLY A 112 -11.31 19.05 -8.42
CA GLY A 112 -11.79 19.78 -9.59
C GLY A 112 -11.95 18.87 -10.81
N ALA A 113 -10.92 18.10 -11.15
CA ALA A 113 -10.94 17.16 -12.28
C ALA A 113 -11.99 16.05 -12.10
N PHE A 114 -12.14 15.56 -10.87
CA PHE A 114 -13.11 14.53 -10.50
C PHE A 114 -14.55 15.00 -10.71
N ALA A 115 -14.88 16.28 -10.47
CA ALA A 115 -16.22 16.80 -10.69
C ALA A 115 -16.66 16.66 -12.15
N ASP A 116 -15.76 16.97 -13.08
CA ASP A 116 -16.02 16.96 -14.51
C ASP A 116 -16.25 15.53 -15.04
N GLU A 117 -15.47 14.57 -14.52
CA GLU A 117 -15.45 13.18 -14.96
C GLU A 117 -16.48 12.30 -14.23
N TYR A 118 -16.75 12.58 -12.95
CA TYR A 118 -17.66 11.79 -12.10
C TYR A 118 -19.10 12.31 -12.10
N GLY A 119 -19.32 13.61 -12.31
CA GLY A 119 -20.64 14.26 -12.34
C GLY A 119 -21.34 14.21 -13.70
N SER A 120 -20.58 14.07 -14.78
CA SER A 120 -21.14 13.91 -16.12
C SER A 120 -21.59 12.47 -16.35
N ARG A 121 -22.88 12.21 -16.11
CA ARG A 121 -23.64 11.00 -16.50
C ARG A 121 -22.94 10.13 -17.58
N GLY A 122 -22.50 8.94 -17.16
CA GLY A 122 -22.36 7.72 -17.96
C GLY A 122 -21.94 7.89 -19.43
N GLY A 123 -20.65 7.83 -19.70
CA GLY A 123 -20.15 7.69 -21.05
C GLY A 123 -18.66 7.94 -21.08
N GLY A 124 -17.88 6.86 -21.21
CA GLY A 124 -16.43 6.94 -21.37
C GLY A 124 -16.09 7.99 -22.41
N ARG A 125 -15.47 9.08 -21.96
CA ARG A 125 -14.99 10.12 -22.84
C ARG A 125 -13.69 9.62 -23.45
N GLN A 126 -13.84 8.77 -24.47
CA GLN A 126 -12.80 8.49 -25.43
C GLN A 126 -12.21 9.85 -25.84
N PRO A 127 -10.89 10.07 -25.76
CA PRO A 127 -10.31 11.37 -26.05
C PRO A 127 -10.62 11.72 -27.49
N GLN A 128 -11.64 12.56 -27.67
CA GLN A 128 -12.12 12.98 -28.96
C GLN A 128 -11.00 13.83 -29.54
N ARG A 129 -10.26 13.20 -30.45
CA ARG A 129 -9.30 13.82 -31.36
C ARG A 129 -9.90 15.14 -31.84
N ARG A 130 -9.36 16.26 -31.32
CA ARG A 130 -9.78 17.61 -31.70
C ARG A 130 -9.85 17.68 -33.22
N GLN A 131 -11.06 17.75 -33.77
CA GLN A 131 -11.24 18.07 -35.18
C GLN A 131 -10.96 19.58 -35.32
N PRO A 132 -10.11 19.99 -36.26
CA PRO A 132 -9.93 21.41 -36.52
C PRO A 132 -11.22 21.97 -37.12
N VAL A 133 -11.77 22.98 -36.44
CA VAL A 133 -12.88 23.80 -36.92
C VAL A 133 -12.48 24.39 -38.27
N ARG A 134 -13.26 24.07 -39.31
CA ARG A 134 -13.14 24.71 -40.62
C ARG A 134 -13.79 26.09 -40.50
N THR A 135 -12.99 27.12 -40.26
CA THR A 135 -13.39 28.50 -40.56
C THR A 135 -13.13 28.74 -42.04
N SER A 136 -14.21 28.88 -42.79
CA SER A 136 -14.16 29.28 -44.20
C SER A 136 -14.16 30.80 -44.28
N SER A 137 -12.99 31.42 -44.49
CA SER A 137 -12.87 32.64 -45.32
C SER A 137 -11.41 33.09 -45.51
N ALA A 138 -11.06 33.22 -46.79
CA ALA A 138 -10.14 34.20 -47.39
C ALA A 138 -8.61 34.16 -47.10
N ARG A 139 -7.90 33.52 -48.04
CA ARG A 139 -6.77 34.03 -48.87
C ARG A 139 -5.73 34.98 -48.22
N ARG A 140 -4.45 34.56 -48.15
CA ARG A 140 -3.35 34.95 -49.07
C ARG A 140 -2.01 34.32 -48.65
N ALA A 141 -1.11 34.26 -49.64
CA ALA A 141 0.08 33.42 -49.74
C ALA A 141 1.28 33.84 -48.88
N SER A 142 2.17 32.90 -48.55
CA SER A 142 3.56 32.85 -49.05
C SER A 142 4.37 31.74 -48.36
N ALA A 143 5.42 31.32 -49.03
CA ALA A 143 6.11 30.04 -48.89
C ALA A 143 7.05 29.94 -47.67
N SER A 144 7.21 28.73 -47.14
CA SER A 144 8.50 28.02 -47.04
C SER A 144 8.36 26.72 -46.23
N ARG A 145 8.90 25.63 -46.77
CA ARG A 145 9.25 24.37 -46.09
C ARG A 145 10.73 24.49 -45.66
N PRO A 146 11.23 23.74 -44.64
CA PRO A 146 11.10 22.29 -44.62
C PRO A 146 11.01 21.56 -43.25
N SER A 147 10.56 20.31 -43.37
CA SER A 147 11.05 19.10 -42.69
C SER A 147 11.26 19.12 -41.17
N GLY A 148 10.28 18.53 -40.45
CA GLY A 148 10.47 17.95 -39.11
C GLY A 148 9.83 16.57 -39.08
N GLY A 149 10.64 15.52 -39.17
CA GLY A 149 10.21 14.12 -39.28
C GLY A 149 9.34 13.67 -38.10
N LYS A 150 8.13 13.18 -38.42
CA LYS A 150 7.29 12.47 -37.44
C LYS A 150 7.96 11.14 -37.10
N LYS A 151 8.57 11.06 -35.92
CA LYS A 151 9.01 9.79 -35.31
C LYS A 151 7.79 8.88 -35.15
N LYS A 152 7.69 7.87 -36.02
CA LYS A 152 6.79 6.72 -35.83
C LYS A 152 7.21 6.02 -34.54
N ARG A 153 6.43 6.17 -33.47
CA ARG A 153 6.58 5.33 -32.27
C ARG A 153 6.23 3.91 -32.67
N LYS A 154 7.24 3.04 -32.75
CA LYS A 154 7.11 1.62 -33.04
C LYS A 154 6.11 1.02 -32.03
N LYS A 155 5.05 0.37 -32.52
CA LYS A 155 4.27 -0.57 -31.72
C LYS A 155 5.24 -1.67 -31.29
N GLY A 156 5.35 -1.91 -29.98
CA GLY A 156 6.10 -3.06 -29.48
C GLY A 156 5.55 -4.35 -30.10
N PRO A 157 6.40 -5.34 -30.43
CA PRO A 157 5.95 -6.52 -31.13
C PRO A 157 4.97 -7.31 -30.25
N ALA A 158 3.89 -7.80 -30.86
CA ALA A 158 2.87 -8.66 -30.23
C ALA A 158 3.47 -9.91 -29.55
N ALA A 159 4.71 -10.26 -29.88
CA ALA A 159 5.50 -11.30 -29.24
C ALA A 159 5.67 -11.10 -27.72
N TYR A 160 5.72 -9.85 -27.22
CA TYR A 160 5.88 -9.59 -25.78
C TYR A 160 4.66 -10.05 -24.96
N TYR A 161 3.45 -9.95 -25.53
CA TYR A 161 2.22 -10.40 -24.87
C TYR A 161 2.11 -11.93 -24.88
N VAL A 162 2.56 -12.59 -25.95
CA VAL A 162 2.63 -14.05 -26.01
C VAL A 162 3.68 -14.60 -25.04
N LEU A 163 4.87 -13.97 -24.99
CA LEU A 163 5.94 -14.35 -24.06
C LEU A 163 5.52 -14.19 -22.59
N ARG A 164 4.74 -13.15 -22.26
CA ARG A 164 4.25 -12.90 -20.89
C ARG A 164 3.21 -13.93 -20.41
N ILE A 165 2.46 -14.57 -21.31
CA ILE A 165 1.55 -15.69 -20.97
C ILE A 165 2.31 -17.02 -20.99
N LEU A 166 3.32 -17.17 -21.85
CA LEU A 166 4.08 -18.40 -22.00
C LEU A 166 4.99 -18.69 -20.78
N VAL A 167 5.60 -17.67 -20.19
CA VAL A 167 6.47 -17.79 -19.00
C VAL A 167 5.74 -18.37 -17.77
N PRO A 168 4.56 -17.86 -17.35
CA PRO A 168 3.83 -18.45 -16.23
C PRO A 168 3.29 -19.85 -16.55
N VAL A 169 2.88 -20.13 -17.80
CA VAL A 169 2.43 -21.48 -18.20
C VAL A 169 3.59 -22.48 -18.15
N LEU A 170 4.78 -22.11 -18.64
CA LEU A 170 5.98 -22.94 -18.53
C LEU A 170 6.39 -23.16 -17.08
N ALA A 171 6.31 -22.12 -16.23
CA ALA A 171 6.62 -22.23 -14.81
C ALA A 171 5.67 -23.21 -14.09
N VAL A 172 4.37 -23.19 -14.41
CA VAL A 172 3.39 -24.15 -13.85
C VAL A 172 3.66 -25.57 -14.32
N VAL A 173 4.04 -25.79 -15.59
CA VAL A 173 4.41 -27.12 -16.09
C VAL A 173 5.70 -27.63 -15.42
N LEU A 174 6.69 -26.77 -15.24
CA LEU A 174 7.94 -27.09 -14.52
C LEU A 174 7.67 -27.41 -13.05
N LEU A 175 6.79 -26.64 -12.40
CA LEU A 175 6.37 -26.88 -11.01
C LEU A 175 5.67 -28.24 -10.88
N ILE A 176 4.76 -28.58 -11.80
CA ILE A 176 4.09 -29.90 -11.81
C ILE A 176 5.11 -31.03 -12.01
N LEU A 177 6.13 -30.84 -12.85
CA LEU A 177 7.22 -31.82 -13.03
C LEU A 177 8.08 -31.96 -11.77
N VAL A 178 8.44 -30.86 -11.11
CA VAL A 178 9.22 -30.86 -9.85
C VAL A 178 8.44 -31.56 -8.73
N ILE A 179 7.14 -31.27 -8.60
CA ILE A 179 6.25 -31.94 -7.64
C ILE A 179 6.19 -33.45 -7.93
N ARG A 180 6.09 -33.85 -9.21
CA ARG A 180 6.11 -35.28 -9.59
C ARG A 180 7.45 -35.97 -9.33
N THR A 181 8.58 -35.27 -9.48
CA THR A 181 9.90 -35.83 -9.18
C THR A 181 10.20 -35.88 -7.68
N MET A 182 9.53 -35.05 -6.87
CA MET A 182 9.77 -34.95 -5.42
C MET A 182 8.79 -35.80 -4.59
N LEU A 183 7.64 -36.22 -5.12
CA LEU A 183 6.69 -37.13 -4.46
C LEU A 183 6.85 -38.60 -4.89
N SER A 184 8.07 -39.07 -5.15
CA SER A 184 8.39 -40.50 -5.29
C SER A 184 9.79 -40.77 -4.76
N GLY A 185 9.87 -40.98 -3.45
CA GLY A 185 11.10 -41.34 -2.75
C GLY A 185 10.82 -41.41 -1.26
N GLY A 186 10.36 -42.56 -0.78
CA GLY A 186 10.02 -42.82 0.61
C GLY A 186 11.25 -42.96 1.52
N GLU A 187 11.04 -42.46 2.75
CA GLU A 187 11.35 -43.03 4.07
C GLU A 187 12.75 -43.59 4.37
N ASP A 188 13.46 -42.99 5.35
CA ASP A 188 13.69 -43.57 6.69
C ASP A 188 14.78 -42.84 7.55
N ASN A 189 14.33 -42.30 8.70
CA ASN A 189 14.94 -42.33 10.07
C ASN A 189 16.23 -41.51 10.45
N PRO A 190 16.58 -41.34 11.77
CA PRO A 190 17.00 -40.06 12.35
C PRO A 190 18.33 -40.10 13.18
N GLN A 191 18.70 -38.94 13.73
CA GLN A 191 19.44 -38.69 14.98
C GLN A 191 20.86 -39.27 15.27
N THR A 192 21.77 -38.32 15.60
CA THR A 192 22.82 -38.31 16.67
C THR A 192 24.32 -38.49 16.27
N THR A 193 25.15 -37.55 16.78
CA THR A 193 26.47 -37.74 17.46
C THR A 193 27.75 -37.20 16.77
N THR A 194 28.33 -36.17 17.40
CA THR A 194 29.77 -35.98 17.76
C THR A 194 30.86 -35.57 16.73
N ALA A 195 31.33 -34.33 16.94
CA ALA A 195 32.70 -33.77 17.00
C ALA A 195 33.86 -34.40 16.17
N ALA A 196 34.60 -33.56 15.42
CA ALA A 196 35.83 -32.87 15.88
C ALA A 196 36.68 -32.27 14.71
N VAL A 197 37.01 -30.98 14.89
CA VAL A 197 38.31 -30.28 14.66
C VAL A 197 39.12 -30.51 13.37
N THR A 198 39.42 -29.43 12.62
CA THR A 198 40.77 -29.06 12.13
C THR A 198 40.80 -27.58 11.70
N GLU A 199 41.91 -26.92 12.07
CA GLU A 199 42.31 -25.50 12.16
C GLU A 199 42.44 -24.71 10.82
N ALA A 200 42.09 -23.41 10.77
CA ALA A 200 42.94 -22.18 10.75
C ALA A 200 43.81 -21.97 9.47
N GLN A 201 44.02 -20.80 8.82
CA GLN A 201 43.88 -19.37 9.13
C GLN A 201 44.13 -18.52 7.83
N THR A 202 43.55 -17.31 7.76
CA THR A 202 44.09 -16.04 7.20
C THR A 202 44.32 -15.83 5.68
N SER A 203 43.63 -14.84 5.07
CA SER A 203 44.19 -13.52 4.66
C SER A 203 43.19 -12.64 3.89
N GLU A 204 43.11 -11.36 4.30
CA GLU A 204 42.40 -10.18 3.75
C GLU A 204 42.96 -9.80 2.33
N GLU A 205 42.37 -9.01 1.42
CA GLU A 205 41.61 -7.74 1.46
C GLU A 205 41.15 -7.37 -0.02
N PRO A 206 40.61 -6.18 -0.37
CA PRO A 206 39.20 -5.74 -0.39
C PRO A 206 38.59 -5.52 -1.81
N SER A 207 37.25 -5.40 -1.89
CA SER A 207 36.61 -4.50 -2.87
C SER A 207 35.23 -4.03 -2.41
N THR A 208 35.18 -2.71 -2.17
CA THR A 208 34.05 -1.81 -1.94
C THR A 208 32.93 -1.90 -2.98
N GLN A 209 31.66 -1.97 -2.54
CA GLN A 209 30.57 -1.15 -3.12
C GLN A 209 29.31 -1.05 -2.23
N ALA A 210 29.18 0.12 -1.59
CA ALA A 210 27.99 0.96 -1.39
C ALA A 210 26.70 0.38 -0.76
N GLN A 211 26.66 0.52 0.56
CA GLN A 211 25.50 0.72 1.44
C GLN A 211 24.84 2.09 1.18
N PRO A 212 23.50 2.25 1.24
CA PRO A 212 22.90 3.49 1.71
C PRO A 212 22.73 3.41 3.22
N ASP A 213 23.47 4.31 3.87
CA ASP A 213 23.35 4.73 5.26
C ASP A 213 21.89 5.10 5.58
N VAL A 214 21.25 4.28 6.41
CA VAL A 214 20.04 4.67 7.13
C VAL A 214 20.47 5.02 8.54
N THR A 215 20.56 6.32 8.78
CA THR A 215 20.76 6.90 10.10
C THR A 215 19.61 6.48 11.01
N GLU A 216 19.99 5.61 11.92
CA GLU A 216 19.27 5.13 13.09
C GLU A 216 18.79 6.32 13.95
N THR A 217 17.50 6.65 13.83
CA THR A 217 16.77 7.32 14.92
C THR A 217 16.17 6.21 15.77
N ALA A 218 16.94 5.78 16.77
CA ALA A 218 16.45 4.99 17.88
C ALA A 218 15.36 5.80 18.61
N ALA A 219 14.11 5.32 18.52
CA ALA A 219 13.03 5.78 19.37
C ALA A 219 12.05 4.62 19.63
N GLU A 220 12.11 4.16 20.88
CA GLU A 220 11.18 3.26 21.58
C GLU A 220 11.18 1.78 21.17
N ALA A 221 12.24 1.07 21.56
CA ALA A 221 12.14 -0.36 21.88
C ALA A 221 11.01 -0.55 22.91
N GLY A 222 9.92 -1.17 22.48
CA GLY A 222 8.74 -1.42 23.29
C GLY A 222 8.43 -2.91 23.29
N THR A 223 7.88 -3.39 24.39
CA THR A 223 7.41 -4.78 24.46
C THR A 223 6.05 -4.87 23.79
N TYR A 224 5.89 -5.75 22.80
CA TYR A 224 4.61 -5.99 22.13
C TYR A 224 4.14 -7.40 22.43
N VAL A 225 2.82 -7.56 22.59
CA VAL A 225 2.19 -8.86 22.78
C VAL A 225 1.51 -9.30 21.49
N VAL A 226 1.69 -10.57 21.14
CA VAL A 226 1.04 -11.22 20.00
C VAL A 226 -0.44 -11.46 20.34
N THR A 227 -1.34 -10.93 19.52
CA THR A 227 -2.80 -11.00 19.73
C THR A 227 -3.47 -12.15 18.97
N GLY A 228 -2.82 -12.71 17.96
CA GLY A 228 -3.31 -13.83 17.18
C GLY A 228 -2.84 -15.19 17.72
N ASP A 229 -3.64 -16.23 17.49
CA ASP A 229 -3.23 -17.61 17.78
C ASP A 229 -2.45 -18.19 16.59
N GLY A 230 -1.18 -18.50 16.81
CA GLY A 230 -0.30 -19.08 15.78
C GLY A 230 0.14 -18.09 14.69
N VAL A 231 0.68 -16.94 15.07
CA VAL A 231 1.19 -15.92 14.14
C VAL A 231 2.57 -16.28 13.63
N ASN A 232 2.73 -16.28 12.31
CA ASN A 232 4.02 -16.58 11.66
C ASN A 232 4.97 -15.38 11.72
N VAL A 233 6.15 -15.61 12.29
CA VAL A 233 7.32 -14.74 12.20
C VAL A 233 8.16 -15.22 11.02
N ARG A 234 8.55 -14.29 10.15
CA ARG A 234 9.15 -14.59 8.85
C ARG A 234 10.50 -13.90 8.66
N SER A 235 11.31 -14.45 7.76
CA SER A 235 12.61 -13.88 7.37
C SER A 235 12.48 -12.63 6.49
N GLU A 236 11.32 -12.43 5.86
CA GLU A 236 11.05 -11.32 4.94
C GLU A 236 9.64 -10.77 5.18
N PRO A 237 9.37 -9.50 4.86
CA PRO A 237 8.06 -8.86 4.97
C PRO A 237 7.13 -9.29 3.81
N SER A 238 6.89 -10.59 3.70
CA SER A 238 6.08 -11.20 2.64
C SER A 238 5.43 -12.50 3.12
N THR A 239 4.24 -12.79 2.63
CA THR A 239 3.57 -14.08 2.86
C THR A 239 4.27 -15.25 2.16
N GLN A 240 5.19 -14.95 1.23
CA GLN A 240 6.06 -15.92 0.57
C GLN A 240 7.40 -16.11 1.27
N GLY A 241 7.73 -15.26 2.27
CA GLY A 241 8.97 -15.38 3.05
C GLY A 241 8.98 -16.64 3.90
N SER A 242 10.16 -17.18 4.18
CA SER A 242 10.30 -18.37 5.03
C SER A 242 9.79 -18.10 6.45
N VAL A 243 9.04 -19.05 7.02
CA VAL A 243 8.57 -18.95 8.41
C VAL A 243 9.70 -19.41 9.32
N LEU A 244 10.19 -18.49 10.15
CA LEU A 244 11.22 -18.76 11.15
C LEU A 244 10.61 -19.46 12.36
N VAL A 245 9.49 -18.93 12.85
CA VAL A 245 8.76 -19.47 14.00
C VAL A 245 7.27 -19.08 13.93
N GLN A 246 6.44 -19.82 14.65
CA GLN A 246 5.04 -19.49 14.86
C GLN A 246 4.81 -19.18 16.34
N LEU A 247 4.31 -17.98 16.64
CA LEU A 247 4.07 -17.49 18.00
C LEU A 247 2.60 -17.63 18.38
N SER A 248 2.32 -18.15 19.57
CA SER A 248 0.97 -18.22 20.12
C SER A 248 0.50 -16.87 20.66
N GLN A 249 -0.81 -16.74 20.86
CA GLN A 249 -1.39 -15.57 21.52
C GLN A 249 -0.74 -15.37 22.90
N GLY A 250 -0.47 -14.12 23.26
CA GLY A 250 0.19 -13.76 24.52
C GLY A 250 1.72 -13.81 24.48
N ALA A 251 2.32 -14.27 23.38
CA ALA A 251 3.77 -14.24 23.22
C ALA A 251 4.28 -12.79 23.21
N VAL A 252 5.35 -12.56 23.95
CA VAL A 252 5.95 -11.23 24.13
C VAL A 252 7.15 -11.11 23.18
N VAL A 253 7.15 -10.08 22.34
CA VAL A 253 8.20 -9.82 21.35
C VAL A 253 8.77 -8.41 21.51
N GLU A 254 10.07 -8.28 21.24
CA GLU A 254 10.74 -6.99 21.26
C GLU A 254 10.50 -6.28 19.93
N TYR A 255 9.82 -5.13 19.99
CA TYR A 255 9.59 -4.31 18.81
C TYR A 255 10.84 -3.51 18.46
N VAL A 256 11.27 -3.61 17.21
CA VAL A 256 12.39 -2.82 16.67
C VAL A 256 11.84 -1.60 15.93
N ARG A 257 11.01 -1.83 14.91
CA ARG A 257 10.41 -0.77 14.08
C ARG A 257 9.25 -1.28 13.25
N ARG A 258 8.40 -0.38 12.79
CA ARG A 258 7.40 -0.69 11.77
C ARG A 258 8.08 -0.74 10.40
N TYR A 259 7.84 -1.81 9.62
CA TYR A 259 8.33 -1.90 8.25
C TYR A 259 7.36 -1.23 7.27
N ASN A 260 6.07 -1.61 7.34
CA ASN A 260 4.98 -0.99 6.57
C ASN A 260 3.63 -1.20 7.30
N ASN A 261 2.52 -1.02 6.59
CA ASN A 261 1.19 -1.22 7.20
C ASN A 261 0.89 -2.67 7.59
N ASP A 262 1.49 -3.64 6.91
CA ASP A 262 1.19 -5.06 7.07
C ASP A 262 2.24 -5.80 7.91
N TRP A 263 3.47 -5.27 7.97
CA TRP A 263 4.64 -5.90 8.59
C TRP A 263 5.32 -5.00 9.62
N THR A 264 5.71 -5.63 10.71
CA THR A 264 6.49 -5.03 11.79
C THR A 264 7.77 -5.84 11.98
N VAL A 265 8.88 -5.14 12.17
CA VAL A 265 10.18 -5.72 12.50
C VAL A 265 10.26 -5.90 14.01
N ILE A 266 10.51 -7.14 14.41
CA ILE A 266 10.77 -7.54 15.79
C ILE A 266 12.18 -8.10 15.88
N ASN A 267 12.75 -8.05 17.08
CA ASN A 267 13.96 -8.78 17.40
C ASN A 267 13.56 -10.17 17.91
N TYR A 268 14.02 -11.20 17.21
CA TYR A 268 13.82 -12.59 17.60
C TYR A 268 15.17 -13.31 17.58
N ASP A 269 15.62 -13.76 18.76
CA ASP A 269 16.90 -14.47 18.94
C ASP A 269 18.14 -13.68 18.41
N GLY A 270 18.11 -12.35 18.56
CA GLY A 270 19.18 -11.46 18.10
C GLY A 270 19.17 -11.19 16.59
N GLN A 271 18.13 -11.65 15.87
CA GLN A 271 17.93 -11.39 14.45
C GLN A 271 16.67 -10.57 14.21
N GLU A 272 16.72 -9.69 13.21
CA GLU A 272 15.53 -8.99 12.73
C GLU A 272 14.59 -9.96 12.02
N ALA A 273 13.36 -10.04 12.50
CA ALA A 273 12.32 -10.87 11.93
C ALA A 273 11.04 -10.07 11.71
N TYR A 274 10.19 -10.56 10.81
CA TYR A 274 8.99 -9.86 10.36
C TYR A 274 7.74 -10.56 10.85
N ILE A 275 6.91 -9.84 11.58
CA ILE A 275 5.59 -10.30 12.03
C ILE A 275 4.51 -9.40 11.43
N SER A 276 3.30 -9.94 11.21
CA SER A 276 2.24 -9.11 10.66
C SER A 276 1.73 -8.10 11.70
N SER A 277 1.71 -6.83 11.32
CA SER A 277 1.33 -5.69 12.15
C SER A 277 -0.09 -5.79 12.71
N GLN A 278 -0.96 -6.58 12.09
CA GLN A 278 -2.35 -6.78 12.52
C GLN A 278 -2.48 -7.68 13.75
N TYR A 279 -1.44 -8.45 14.09
CA TYR A 279 -1.47 -9.45 15.18
C TYR A 279 -0.53 -9.13 16.35
N ILE A 280 -0.16 -7.86 16.50
CA ILE A 280 0.67 -7.41 17.63
C ILE A 280 0.06 -6.13 18.24
N SER A 281 0.19 -5.97 19.55
CA SER A 281 -0.25 -4.77 20.27
C SER A 281 0.80 -4.35 21.30
N ARG A 282 0.97 -3.05 21.51
CA ARG A 282 1.88 -2.51 22.52
C ARG A 282 1.45 -2.99 23.90
N GLN A 283 2.36 -3.60 24.65
CA GLN A 283 2.13 -3.97 26.04
C GLN A 283 2.50 -2.77 26.91
N ASP A 284 1.53 -1.88 27.13
CA ASP A 284 1.66 -0.86 28.14
C ASP A 284 1.66 -1.56 29.51
N GLY A 285 2.68 -1.33 30.32
CA GLY A 285 2.84 -1.95 31.63
C GLY A 285 1.76 -1.49 32.61
N THR A 286 0.57 -2.07 32.55
CA THR A 286 -0.45 -2.05 33.59
C THR A 286 -1.22 -3.36 33.51
N GLY A 287 -1.20 -4.09 34.63
CA GLY A 287 -1.65 -5.48 34.76
C GLY A 287 -3.08 -5.75 34.30
N GLY A 288 -3.30 -7.01 33.95
CA GLY A 288 -4.59 -7.52 33.52
C GLY A 288 -5.64 -7.56 34.63
N GLU A 289 -6.89 -7.67 34.22
CA GLU A 289 -7.75 -8.83 34.49
C GLU A 289 -9.04 -8.63 33.68
N GLY A 290 -9.21 -9.46 32.67
CA GLY A 290 -10.54 -9.80 32.18
C GLY A 290 -11.05 -10.95 33.03
N GLN A 291 -12.17 -10.74 33.69
CA GLN A 291 -13.32 -11.66 33.87
C GLN A 291 -14.04 -11.29 35.16
N GLU A 292 -15.13 -10.54 35.04
CA GLU A 292 -16.28 -10.84 35.89
C GLU A 292 -17.50 -11.05 34.99
N THR A 293 -17.86 -12.32 34.97
CA THR A 293 -19.03 -12.94 34.39
C THR A 293 -20.31 -12.22 34.75
N ALA A 294 -21.15 -12.04 33.74
CA ALA A 294 -22.57 -11.81 33.89
C ALA A 294 -23.20 -12.86 34.82
N ALA A 295 -23.97 -12.40 35.79
CA ALA A 295 -25.04 -13.15 36.45
C ALA A 295 -26.30 -12.27 36.49
N PRO A 296 -27.50 -12.86 36.33
CA PRO A 296 -28.70 -12.15 35.91
C PRO A 296 -29.46 -11.49 37.07
N GLU A 297 -30.26 -10.48 36.73
CA GLU A 297 -31.41 -10.06 37.51
C GLU A 297 -32.41 -11.22 37.66
N GLU A 298 -32.88 -11.47 38.89
CA GLU A 298 -34.30 -11.71 39.22
C GLU A 298 -34.48 -11.92 40.74
N GLY A 299 -35.58 -11.38 41.30
CA GLY A 299 -36.28 -12.03 42.42
C GLY A 299 -36.27 -11.36 43.80
N GLN A 300 -37.31 -10.56 44.03
CA GLN A 300 -38.05 -10.29 45.28
C GLN A 300 -37.77 -11.22 46.50
N ASP A 301 -37.72 -10.65 47.72
CA ASP A 301 -38.81 -10.69 48.73
C ASP A 301 -38.32 -10.64 50.21
N GLN A 302 -38.93 -9.73 50.98
CA GLN A 302 -39.37 -9.82 52.39
C GLN A 302 -38.48 -10.30 53.57
N SER A 303 -38.46 -9.41 54.58
CA SER A 303 -38.90 -9.66 55.98
C SER A 303 -37.93 -10.13 57.07
N GLN A 304 -38.16 -9.53 58.26
CA GLN A 304 -37.72 -9.85 59.63
C GLN A 304 -36.32 -9.32 60.01
N GLU A 305 -36.11 -8.60 61.11
CA GLU A 305 -36.87 -8.43 62.37
C GLU A 305 -36.54 -7.07 63.01
#